data_AF-A0A9Q1L5U0-F1
#
_entry.id   AF-A0A9Q1L5U0-F1
#
_cell.length_a   1.000
_cell.length_b   1.000
_cell.length_c   1.000
_cell.angle_alpha   90.00
_cell.angle_beta   90.00
_cell.angle_gamma   90.00
#
_symmetry.space_group_name_H-M   'P 1'
#
loop_
_entity.id
_entity.type
_entity.pdbx_description
1 polymer ?
#
loop_
_entity_poly.entity_id
_entity_poly.type
_entity_poly.pdbx_seq_one_letter_code
_entity_poly.pdbx_strand_id
1 'polypeptide(L)'
;MVASSVTRNGVSLFNFRKNEMVWSWTEPTDYRNRHKVTEKRMFRDAIAIEEISSICVVDENECLGFIDFRRGQLFSSMDDRISVYCGSDCALTSELRQSHGCPICGFSIGDGSLFALHSEENVIDVSPPASYLLS
;
A
#
# COMPACT_ATOMS: atom_id res chain seq x y z
N MET A 1 12.88 6.37 -15.35
CA MET A 1 13.31 4.99 -15.04
C MET A 1 13.62 4.91 -13.57
N VAL A 2 12.64 4.42 -12.82
CA VAL A 2 12.75 4.10 -11.41
C VAL A 2 12.87 2.59 -11.35
N ALA A 3 13.91 2.06 -10.70
CA ALA A 3 14.01 0.64 -10.43
C ALA A 3 13.47 0.39 -9.03
N SER A 4 12.47 -0.48 -8.90
CA SER A 4 12.05 -1.03 -7.63
C SER A 4 12.91 -2.24 -7.28
N SER A 5 13.50 -2.24 -6.09
CA SER A 5 14.08 -3.46 -5.50
C SER A 5 13.18 -3.92 -4.38
N VAL A 6 12.87 -5.21 -4.40
CA VAL A 6 12.10 -5.86 -3.35
C VAL A 6 13.07 -6.37 -2.29
N THR A 7 13.02 -5.76 -1.11
CA THR A 7 13.56 -6.41 0.10
C THR A 7 12.50 -7.38 0.62
N ARG A 8 12.89 -8.39 1.42
CA ARG A 8 11.98 -9.48 1.88
C ARG A 8 10.63 -9.03 2.45
N ASN A 9 10.38 -7.77 2.74
CA ASN A 9 9.07 -7.22 3.11
C ASN A 9 8.92 -5.73 2.78
N GLY A 10 9.63 -5.23 1.75
CA GLY A 10 9.63 -3.81 1.45
C GLY A 10 9.98 -3.49 0.01
N VAL A 11 9.64 -2.28 -0.40
CA VAL A 11 9.89 -1.74 -1.72
C VAL A 11 10.84 -0.56 -1.59
N SER A 12 11.90 -0.55 -2.40
CA SER A 12 12.83 0.57 -2.48
C SER A 12 12.86 1.13 -3.89
N LEU A 13 12.78 2.46 -4.03
CA LEU A 13 12.93 3.16 -5.30
C LEU A 13 14.35 3.70 -5.45
N PHE A 14 14.96 3.36 -6.58
CA PHE A 14 16.32 3.76 -6.92
C PHE A 14 16.34 4.70 -8.13
N ASN A 15 17.09 5.80 -8.00
CA ASN A 15 17.40 6.69 -9.11
C ASN A 15 18.73 6.26 -9.75
N PHE A 16 18.62 5.51 -10.85
CA PHE A 16 19.79 4.98 -11.55
C PHE A 16 20.74 6.07 -12.07
N ARG A 17 20.22 7.25 -12.46
CA ARG A 17 21.06 8.34 -13.01
C ARG A 17 22.00 8.94 -11.96
N LYS A 18 21.57 8.94 -10.70
CA LYS A 18 22.32 9.49 -9.57
C LYS A 18 22.96 8.42 -8.70
N ASN A 19 22.69 7.14 -8.98
CA ASN A 19 23.13 6.01 -8.18
C ASN A 19 22.73 6.14 -6.70
N GLU A 20 21.49 6.58 -6.44
CA GLU A 20 20.98 6.83 -5.09
C GLU A 20 19.61 6.17 -4.86
N MET A 21 19.39 5.65 -3.64
CA MET A 21 18.07 5.24 -3.18
C MET A 21 17.30 6.51 -2.80
N VAL A 22 16.18 6.76 -3.46
CA VAL A 22 15.37 7.98 -3.24
C VAL A 22 14.22 7.77 -2.28
N TRP A 23 13.78 6.51 -2.11
CA TRP A 23 12.72 6.15 -1.19
C TRP A 23 12.81 4.67 -0.86
N SER A 24 12.40 4.31 0.36
CA SER A 24 12.14 2.93 0.71
C SER A 24 11.02 2.86 1.72
N TRP A 25 10.28 1.77 1.66
CA TRP A 25 9.25 1.46 2.61
C TRP A 25 9.28 -0.03 2.91
N THR A 26 8.98 -0.36 4.14
CA THR A 26 8.92 -1.72 4.64
C THR A 26 7.57 -1.86 5.33
N GLU A 27 6.80 -2.87 4.96
CA GLU A 27 5.53 -3.17 5.62
C GLU A 27 5.82 -3.45 7.11
N PRO A 28 5.23 -2.68 8.04
CA PRO A 28 5.37 -2.95 9.46
C PRO A 28 4.80 -4.33 9.79
N THR A 29 5.52 -5.09 10.61
CA THR A 29 4.98 -6.35 11.12
C THR A 29 3.81 -6.06 12.07
N ASP A 30 2.59 -6.41 11.69
CA ASP A 30 1.41 -6.27 12.54
C ASP A 30 1.48 -7.25 13.73
N TYR A 31 1.97 -6.77 14.88
CA TYR A 31 2.01 -7.54 16.12
C TYR A 31 0.62 -7.71 16.78
N ARG A 32 -0.44 -7.04 16.29
CA ARG A 32 -1.75 -7.02 16.96
C ARG A 32 -2.61 -8.23 16.62
N ASN A 33 -2.38 -8.88 15.48
CA ASN A 33 -3.06 -10.12 15.09
C ASN A 33 -2.24 -11.36 15.48
N ARG A 34 -2.34 -11.74 16.76
CA ARG A 34 -1.72 -12.95 17.35
C ARG A 34 -2.09 -14.29 16.67
N HIS A 35 -3.04 -14.30 15.74
CA HIS A 35 -3.47 -15.48 14.98
C HIS A 35 -2.82 -15.66 13.61
N LYS A 36 -2.01 -14.70 13.11
CA LYS A 36 -1.29 -14.77 11.82
C LYS A 36 0.24 -14.66 11.99
N VAL A 37 0.77 -15.16 13.12
CA VAL A 37 2.18 -14.97 13.54
C VAL A 37 3.21 -15.72 12.67
N THR A 38 2.83 -16.56 11.71
CA THR A 38 3.80 -17.46 11.08
C THR A 38 4.35 -17.04 9.71
N GLU A 39 3.79 -16.05 9.02
CA GLU A 39 4.32 -15.68 7.69
C GLU A 39 4.49 -14.17 7.57
N LYS A 40 5.75 -13.73 7.75
CA LYS A 40 6.18 -12.41 7.32
C LYS A 40 5.97 -12.35 5.80
N ARG A 41 4.98 -11.58 5.33
CA ARG A 41 4.70 -11.39 3.90
C ARG A 41 5.98 -11.01 3.17
N MET A 42 6.33 -11.80 2.15
CA MET A 42 7.45 -11.52 1.27
C MET A 42 6.95 -11.14 -0.10
N PHE A 43 7.37 -9.97 -0.56
CA PHE A 43 7.11 -9.54 -1.92
C PHE A 43 8.03 -10.32 -2.86
N ARG A 44 7.47 -10.80 -3.97
CA ARG A 44 8.14 -11.51 -5.05
C ARG A 44 8.51 -10.57 -6.19
N ASP A 45 7.63 -9.63 -6.51
CA ASP A 45 7.83 -8.67 -7.60
C ASP A 45 7.16 -7.32 -7.32
N ALA A 46 7.61 -6.27 -8.01
CA ALA A 46 7.07 -4.93 -7.95
C ALA A 46 7.08 -4.27 -9.34
N ILE A 47 5.93 -3.77 -9.75
CA ILE A 47 5.71 -3.13 -11.06
C ILE A 47 5.33 -1.68 -10.83
N ALA A 48 6.15 -0.75 -11.34
CA ALA A 48 5.82 0.67 -11.32
C ALA A 48 4.68 0.97 -12.31
N ILE A 49 3.67 1.71 -11.86
CA ILE A 49 2.56 2.20 -12.67
C ILE A 49 2.78 3.70 -12.88
N GLU A 50 3.51 4.03 -13.95
CA GLU A 50 4.05 5.38 -14.18
C GLU A 50 2.97 6.47 -14.29
N GLU A 51 1.78 6.12 -14.78
CA GLU A 51 0.69 7.07 -15.03
C GLU A 51 0.05 7.63 -13.75
N ILE A 52 0.13 6.89 -12.63
CA ILE A 52 -0.61 7.22 -11.39
C ILE A 52 0.26 7.26 -10.13
N SER A 53 1.60 7.29 -10.25
CA SER A 53 2.53 7.32 -9.10
C SER A 53 2.28 6.18 -8.10
N SER A 54 1.90 5.02 -8.64
CA SER A 54 1.60 3.82 -7.88
C SER A 54 2.56 2.69 -8.23
N ILE A 55 2.65 1.69 -7.36
CA ILE A 55 3.43 0.48 -7.52
C ILE A 55 2.49 -0.69 -7.20
N CYS A 56 2.36 -1.63 -8.12
CA CYS A 56 1.76 -2.93 -7.83
C CYS A 56 2.83 -3.84 -7.26
N VAL A 57 2.55 -4.55 -6.18
CA VAL A 57 3.42 -5.57 -5.61
C VAL A 57 2.72 -6.91 -5.66
N VAL A 58 3.49 -7.97 -5.88
CA VAL A 58 3.01 -9.35 -5.85
C VAL A 58 3.76 -10.07 -4.74
N ASP A 59 3.06 -10.77 -3.85
CA ASP A 59 3.70 -11.57 -2.81
C ASP A 59 3.99 -13.03 -3.25
N GLU A 60 4.65 -13.80 -2.37
CA GLU A 60 4.97 -15.21 -2.62
C GLU A 60 3.72 -16.10 -2.81
N ASN A 61 2.56 -15.66 -2.32
CA ASN A 61 1.28 -16.34 -2.46
C ASN A 61 0.50 -15.86 -3.69
N GLU A 62 1.15 -15.09 -4.58
CA GLU A 62 0.55 -14.49 -5.77
C GLU A 62 -0.60 -13.50 -5.46
N CYS A 63 -0.66 -13.01 -4.22
CA CYS A 63 -1.59 -11.94 -3.86
C CYS A 63 -1.04 -10.60 -4.33
N LEU A 64 -1.93 -9.79 -4.92
CA LEU A 64 -1.63 -8.44 -5.35
C LEU A 64 -1.81 -7.45 -4.20
N GLY A 65 -0.95 -6.43 -4.17
CA GLY A 65 -1.09 -5.26 -3.34
C GLY A 65 -0.73 -4.00 -4.11
N PHE A 66 -1.18 -2.85 -3.62
CA PHE A 66 -0.94 -1.56 -4.28
C PHE A 66 -0.36 -0.55 -3.30
N ILE A 67 0.65 0.17 -3.74
CA ILE A 67 1.27 1.27 -3.01
C ILE A 67 1.08 2.52 -3.86
N ASP A 68 0.48 3.57 -3.31
CA ASP A 68 0.26 4.83 -4.00
C ASP A 68 0.77 5.99 -3.16
N PHE A 69 1.59 6.85 -3.76
CA PHE A 69 2.13 8.02 -3.08
C PHE A 69 1.43 9.29 -3.58
N ARG A 70 0.59 9.91 -2.72
CA ARG A 70 -0.12 11.15 -3.04
C ARG A 70 0.03 12.15 -1.92
N ARG A 71 0.35 13.40 -2.28
CA ARG A 71 0.32 14.55 -1.36
C ARG A 71 1.10 14.30 -0.05
N GLY A 72 2.26 13.65 -0.13
CA GLY A 72 3.09 13.37 1.04
C GLY A 72 2.62 12.19 1.90
N GLN A 73 1.63 11.44 1.43
CA GLN A 73 1.11 10.25 2.10
C GLN A 73 1.33 9.01 1.24
N LEU A 74 1.57 7.89 1.92
CA LEU A 74 1.66 6.57 1.34
C LEU A 74 0.40 5.79 1.66
N PHE A 75 -0.33 5.37 0.64
CA PHE A 75 -1.46 4.46 0.75
C PHE A 75 -0.97 3.06 0.38
N SER A 76 -1.14 2.09 1.28
CA SER A 76 -0.81 0.69 1.05
C SER A 76 -2.09 -0.14 1.14
N SER A 77 -2.49 -0.78 0.05
CA SER A 77 -3.60 -1.71 -0.02
C SER A 77 -3.07 -3.13 0.00
N MET A 78 -3.32 -3.86 1.09
CA MET A 78 -2.83 -5.21 1.32
C MET A 78 -3.93 -6.01 2.03
N ASP A 79 -4.22 -7.22 1.56
CA ASP A 79 -5.32 -8.04 2.08
C ASP A 79 -6.64 -7.26 2.11
N ASP A 80 -7.33 -7.25 3.26
CA ASP A 80 -8.59 -6.57 3.56
C ASP A 80 -8.38 -5.13 4.10
N ARG A 81 -7.19 -4.56 3.92
CA ARG A 81 -6.78 -3.31 4.61
C ARG A 81 -6.17 -2.30 3.66
N ILE A 82 -6.50 -1.03 3.91
CA ILE A 82 -5.75 0.11 3.38
C ILE A 82 -5.13 0.86 4.55
N SER A 83 -3.80 0.91 4.56
CA SER A 83 -3.00 1.63 5.54
C SER A 83 -2.52 2.96 4.95
N VAL A 84 -2.62 4.04 5.71
CA VAL A 84 -2.15 5.37 5.34
C VAL A 84 -0.99 5.75 6.24
N TYR A 85 0.16 6.02 5.63
CA TYR A 85 1.36 6.48 6.32
C TYR A 85 1.68 7.91 5.91
N CYS A 86 2.08 8.74 6.88
CA CYS A 86 2.44 10.13 6.66
C CYS A 86 3.82 10.44 7.22
N GLY A 87 4.41 11.54 6.75
CA GLY A 87 5.68 12.06 7.27
C GLY A 87 6.91 11.32 6.73
N SER A 88 8.08 11.87 7.03
CA SER A 88 9.37 11.32 6.59
C SER A 88 9.72 9.97 7.24
N ASP A 89 9.11 9.68 8.39
CA ASP A 89 9.23 8.42 9.12
C ASP A 89 8.19 7.38 8.70
N CYS A 90 7.29 7.71 7.76
CA CYS A 90 6.20 6.85 7.33
C CYS A 90 5.40 6.31 8.52
N ALA A 91 5.03 7.17 9.47
CA ALA A 91 4.20 6.78 10.62
C ALA A 91 2.80 6.38 10.15
N LEU A 92 2.28 5.25 10.65
CA LEU A 92 0.90 4.83 10.38
C LEU A 92 -0.08 5.81 11.04
N THR A 93 -0.81 6.56 10.23
CA THR A 93 -1.75 7.59 10.70
C THR A 93 -3.20 7.14 10.63
N SER A 94 -3.54 6.26 9.70
CA SER A 94 -4.90 5.76 9.53
C SER A 94 -4.90 4.36 8.94
N GLU A 95 -5.91 3.59 9.28
CA GLU A 95 -6.11 2.25 8.75
C GLU A 95 -7.60 2.09 8.48
N LEU A 96 -7.94 1.78 7.23
CA LEU A 96 -9.26 1.35 6.84
C LEU A 96 -9.24 -0.18 6.81
N ARG A 97 -9.97 -0.80 7.74
CA ARG A 97 -10.27 -2.23 7.73
C ARG A 97 -11.72 -2.42 7.34
N GLN A 98 -11.98 -3.33 6.42
CA GLN A 98 -13.30 -3.46 5.83
C GLN A 98 -14.18 -4.46 6.58
N SER A 99 -15.50 -4.34 6.40
CA SER A 99 -16.51 -5.17 7.07
C SER A 99 -16.60 -6.60 6.54
N HIS A 100 -16.21 -6.83 5.29
CA HIS A 100 -16.47 -8.08 4.57
C HIS A 100 -15.28 -9.06 4.59
N GLY A 101 -14.07 -8.58 4.89
CA GLY A 101 -12.87 -9.41 5.03
C GLY A 101 -12.29 -9.99 3.74
N CYS A 102 -12.84 -9.62 2.57
CA CYS A 102 -12.30 -10.02 1.27
C CYS A 102 -11.08 -9.16 0.88
N PRO A 103 -10.15 -9.68 0.07
CA PRO A 103 -9.02 -8.91 -0.44
C PRO A 103 -9.44 -7.70 -1.27
N ILE A 104 -8.71 -6.61 -1.10
CA ILE A 104 -8.84 -5.38 -1.90
C ILE A 104 -7.99 -5.56 -3.16
N CYS A 105 -8.63 -5.50 -4.32
CA CYS A 105 -7.95 -5.60 -5.61
C CYS A 105 -7.66 -4.23 -6.25
N GLY A 106 -8.14 -3.14 -5.64
CA GLY A 106 -7.81 -1.78 -6.06
C GLY A 106 -8.44 -0.73 -5.17
N PHE A 107 -7.93 0.50 -5.26
CA PHE A 107 -8.54 1.64 -4.59
C PHE A 107 -8.37 2.91 -5.43
N SER A 108 -9.20 3.91 -5.16
CA SER A 108 -9.11 5.23 -5.75
C SER A 108 -9.35 6.28 -4.69
N ILE A 109 -8.77 7.46 -4.90
CA ILE A 109 -8.93 8.62 -4.03
C ILE A 109 -9.45 9.77 -4.87
N GLY A 110 -10.62 10.29 -4.50
CA GLY A 110 -11.30 11.35 -5.23
C GLY A 110 -12.17 12.19 -4.30
N ASP A 111 -12.09 13.51 -4.44
CA ASP A 111 -12.91 14.48 -3.70
C ASP A 111 -12.91 14.29 -2.17
N GLY A 112 -11.75 13.94 -1.60
CA GLY A 112 -11.63 13.70 -0.16
C GLY A 112 -11.89 12.25 0.26
N SER A 113 -12.62 11.49 -0.54
CA SER A 113 -13.02 10.12 -0.25
C SER A 113 -12.05 9.09 -0.80
N LEU A 114 -11.94 7.97 -0.09
CA LEU A 114 -11.27 6.77 -0.56
C LEU A 114 -12.31 5.70 -0.90
N PHE A 115 -12.16 5.11 -2.08
CA PHE A 115 -12.99 4.06 -2.64
C PHE A 115 -12.15 2.79 -2.73
N ALA A 116 -12.61 1.68 -2.18
CA ALA A 116 -11.88 0.42 -2.23
C ALA A 116 -12.72 -0.65 -2.95
N LEU A 117 -12.13 -1.28 -3.97
CA LEU A 117 -12.73 -2.34 -4.77
C LEU A 117 -12.32 -3.71 -4.23
N HIS A 118 -13.31 -4.55 -3.99
CA HIS A 118 -13.12 -5.90 -3.48
C HIS A 118 -12.91 -6.92 -4.60
N SER A 119 -12.16 -7.99 -4.32
CA SER A 119 -11.95 -9.09 -5.26
C SER A 119 -13.18 -9.98 -5.43
N GLU A 120 -14.01 -10.07 -4.39
CA GLU A 120 -15.24 -10.86 -4.36
C GLU A 120 -16.41 -9.91 -4.07
N GLU A 121 -17.44 -9.98 -4.91
CA GLU A 121 -18.54 -9.02 -4.97
C GLU A 121 -18.13 -7.65 -5.52
N ASN A 122 -18.95 -7.05 -6.38
CA ASN A 122 -18.76 -5.68 -6.92
C ASN A 122 -19.02 -4.61 -5.84
N VAL A 123 -18.50 -4.83 -4.62
CA VAL A 123 -18.67 -3.98 -3.45
C VAL A 123 -17.58 -2.91 -3.49
N ILE A 124 -18.00 -1.68 -3.21
CA ILE A 124 -17.11 -0.53 -3.08
C ILE A 124 -17.32 0.04 -1.69
N ASP A 125 -16.30 -0.06 -0.84
CA ASP A 125 -16.29 0.65 0.43
C ASP A 125 -15.89 2.09 0.20
N VAL A 126 -16.64 3.02 0.79
CA VAL A 126 -16.38 4.46 0.71
C VAL A 126 -16.08 4.98 2.10
N SER A 127 -14.88 5.52 2.28
CA SER A 127 -14.59 6.30 3.49
C SER A 127 -15.14 7.73 3.32
N PRO A 128 -15.71 8.31 4.40
CA PRO A 128 -16.03 9.74 4.39
C PRO A 128 -14.75 10.57 4.16
N PRO A 129 -14.87 11.81 3.67
CA PRO A 129 -13.73 12.69 3.48
C PRO A 129 -12.98 12.82 4.80
N ALA A 130 -11.80 12.23 4.88
CA ALA A 130 -11.10 12.26 6.14
C ALA A 130 -10.00 13.31 6.11
N SER A 131 -9.71 13.77 7.32
CA SER A 131 -8.60 14.65 7.66
C SER A 131 -7.23 14.15 7.23
N TYR A 132 -7.08 12.90 6.73
CA TYR A 132 -5.82 12.46 6.14
C TYR A 132 -5.43 13.31 4.91
N LEU A 133 -6.34 13.90 4.15
CA LEU A 133 -5.96 14.74 2.99
C LEU A 133 -5.62 16.21 3.31
N LEU A 134 -5.55 16.59 4.58
CA LEU A 134 -5.34 17.99 5.04
C LEU A 134 -3.92 18.30 5.53
N SER A 135 -2.95 17.39 5.41
CA SER A 135 -1.54 17.65 5.79
C SER A 135 -0.72 18.26 4.67
#